data_AF-A2I5Y6-F1
#
_entry.id   AF-A2I5Y6-F1
#
_cell.length_a   1.000
_cell.length_b   1.000
_cell.length_c   1.000
_cell.angle_alpha   90.00
_cell.angle_beta   90.00
_cell.angle_gamma   90.00
#
_symmetry.space_group_name_H-M   'P 1'
#
loop_
_entity.id
_entity.type
_entity.pdbx_description
1 polymer ?
#
loop_
_entity_poly.entity_id
_entity_poly.type
_entity_poly.pdbx_seq_one_letter_code
_entity_poly.pdbx_strand_id
1 'polypeptide(L)'
;LVLCALGALCLVPGGSCDNVSGAQMQRDVNSALWKIYEEIRDPHLKELSETYDPLSGHYDDDGVSAKKLMQEFNDNRLLEQKHWFSLFNTRQRQEALMLYDVLEHSTDWDTFSGNAAFFRARMNEGEFVYALYAAIIHSPLTQHVVLPPLYEVTPHLFTNSEVIQAAYKAKMTETRTRIESHFTGSKRNPEQRVAYFGEDIGMNTHHVTWHLEFPFWWDDAHENHHI
;
A
#
# COMPACT_ATOMS: atom_id res chain seq x y z
N LEU A 1 -5.07 -15.03 22.32
CA LEU A 1 -3.99 -15.63 23.13
C LEU A 1 -3.25 -16.67 22.30
N VAL A 2 -2.44 -16.23 21.35
CA VAL A 2 -1.33 -17.02 20.80
C VAL A 2 -0.18 -16.01 20.67
N LEU A 3 0.70 -16.06 21.66
CA LEU A 3 1.99 -15.37 21.68
C LEU A 3 3.04 -16.30 21.04
N CYS A 4 4.06 -15.66 20.47
CA CYS A 4 5.43 -16.15 20.32
C CYS A 4 5.74 -17.23 19.28
N ALA A 5 6.38 -16.80 18.18
CA ALA A 5 7.58 -17.46 17.69
C ALA A 5 8.63 -16.39 17.34
N LEU A 6 9.66 -16.29 18.17
CA LEU A 6 10.89 -15.52 17.98
C LEU A 6 11.92 -16.39 17.26
N GLY A 7 12.73 -15.79 16.37
CA GLY A 7 13.98 -16.34 15.82
C GLY A 7 14.15 -15.97 14.35
N ALA A 8 15.21 -15.34 13.86
CA ALA A 8 16.56 -15.19 14.38
C ALA A 8 17.19 -13.86 13.91
N LEU A 9 17.97 -13.23 14.80
CA LEU A 9 18.88 -12.11 14.50
C LEU A 9 20.00 -12.58 13.56
N CYS A 10 20.19 -11.90 12.43
CA CYS A 10 21.50 -11.81 11.78
C CYS A 10 21.99 -10.37 11.90
N LEU A 11 23.04 -10.16 12.70
CA LEU A 11 23.75 -8.91 12.83
C LEU A 11 24.71 -8.76 11.64
N VAL A 12 24.47 -7.77 10.78
CA VAL A 12 25.49 -7.24 9.86
C VAL A 12 25.92 -5.88 10.39
N PRO A 13 27.21 -5.64 10.69
CA PRO A 13 27.69 -4.33 11.09
C PRO A 13 28.19 -3.56 9.87
N GLY A 14 27.62 -2.37 9.62
CA GLY A 14 28.27 -1.35 8.79
C GLY A 14 27.32 -0.56 7.87
N GLY A 15 26.95 0.64 8.30
CA GLY A 15 26.23 1.65 7.52
C GLY A 15 25.62 2.70 8.44
N SER A 16 25.68 3.97 8.08
CA SER A 16 25.57 5.15 8.97
C SER A 16 24.14 5.59 9.34
N CYS A 17 24.03 6.10 10.58
CA CYS A 17 23.08 7.07 11.15
C CYS A 17 21.55 6.83 11.01
N ASP A 18 20.89 6.84 12.18
CA ASP A 18 19.45 6.76 12.47
C ASP A 18 18.79 5.38 12.28
N ASN A 19 19.18 4.44 13.16
CA ASN A 19 18.57 3.11 13.26
C ASN A 19 17.16 3.17 13.85
N VAL A 20 16.18 3.62 13.06
CA VAL A 20 14.76 3.36 13.34
C VAL A 20 14.59 1.84 13.45
N SER A 21 14.01 1.38 14.55
CA SER A 21 13.84 -0.06 14.76
C SER A 21 12.90 -0.64 13.69
N GLY A 22 13.21 -1.83 13.15
CA GLY A 22 12.31 -2.49 12.19
C GLY A 22 10.88 -2.70 12.73
N ALA A 23 10.71 -2.79 14.06
CA ALA A 23 9.40 -2.82 14.70
C ALA A 23 8.62 -1.50 14.55
N GLN A 24 9.33 -0.37 14.61
CA GLN A 24 8.74 0.96 14.37
C GLN A 24 8.33 1.09 12.90
N MET A 25 9.21 0.71 11.97
CA MET A 25 8.89 0.72 10.53
C MET A 25 7.65 -0.12 10.21
N GLN A 26 7.59 -1.34 10.75
CA GLN A 26 6.45 -2.23 10.61
C GLN A 26 5.17 -1.62 11.19
N ARG A 27 5.26 -0.93 12.33
CA ARG A 27 4.13 -0.26 12.96
C ARG A 27 3.63 0.89 12.09
N ASP A 28 4.53 1.71 11.55
CA ASP A 28 4.18 2.86 10.72
C ASP A 28 3.46 2.42 9.44
N VAL A 29 3.98 1.38 8.76
CA VAL A 29 3.32 0.80 7.57
C VAL A 29 1.94 0.25 7.91
N ASN A 30 1.81 -0.50 9.01
CA ASN A 30 0.51 -1.02 9.44
C ASN A 30 -0.48 0.10 9.78
N SER A 31 -0.01 1.16 10.45
CA SER A 31 -0.81 2.33 10.79
C SER A 31 -1.23 3.13 9.55
N ALA A 32 -0.36 3.24 8.55
CA ALA A 32 -0.66 3.89 7.28
C ALA A 32 -1.73 3.11 6.49
N LEU A 33 -1.67 1.78 6.49
CA LEU A 33 -2.63 0.94 5.77
C LEU A 33 -3.93 0.68 6.56
N TRP A 34 -3.95 0.98 7.86
CA TRP A 34 -5.14 0.81 8.67
C TRP A 34 -6.22 1.84 8.31
N LYS A 35 -7.43 1.34 8.02
CA LYS A 35 -8.61 2.16 7.69
C LYS A 35 -8.31 3.16 6.58
N ILE A 36 -7.88 2.65 5.43
CA ILE A 36 -7.35 3.47 4.33
C ILE A 36 -8.34 4.53 3.81
N TYR A 37 -9.65 4.24 3.82
CA TYR A 37 -10.70 5.18 3.38
C TYR A 37 -11.08 6.24 4.42
N GLU A 38 -10.38 6.30 5.55
CA GLU A 38 -10.58 7.25 6.64
C GLU A 38 -9.28 8.05 6.90
N GLU A 39 -9.41 9.16 7.63
CA GLU A 39 -8.26 9.94 8.10
C GLU A 39 -7.28 9.08 8.91
N ILE A 40 -6.01 9.52 8.92
CA ILE A 40 -4.94 8.87 9.70
C ILE A 40 -5.33 8.88 11.18
N ARG A 41 -5.32 7.70 11.79
CA ARG A 41 -5.68 7.51 13.20
C ARG A 41 -4.48 7.50 14.14
N ASP A 42 -3.30 7.13 13.64
CA ASP A 42 -2.08 7.18 14.44
C ASP A 42 -1.64 8.64 14.61
N PRO A 43 -1.47 9.14 15.85
CA PRO A 43 -1.16 10.55 16.08
C PRO A 43 0.16 11.01 15.46
N HIS A 44 1.17 10.13 15.45
CA HIS A 44 2.49 10.46 14.91
C HIS A 44 2.43 10.61 13.40
N LEU A 45 1.82 9.66 12.70
CA LEU A 45 1.62 9.77 11.24
C LEU A 45 0.70 10.94 10.87
N LYS A 46 -0.28 11.28 11.72
CA LYS A 46 -1.14 12.44 11.49
C LYS A 46 -0.35 13.75 11.57
N GLU A 47 0.44 13.93 12.63
CA GLU A 47 1.33 15.09 12.77
C GLU A 47 2.30 15.19 11.60
N LEU A 48 2.89 14.06 11.20
CA LEU A 48 3.81 14.00 10.08
C LEU A 48 3.12 14.40 8.76
N SER A 49 1.88 13.95 8.54
CA SER A 49 1.10 14.32 7.35
C SER A 49 0.80 15.82 7.24
N GLU A 50 0.80 16.54 8.37
CA GLU A 50 0.50 17.98 8.43
C GLU A 50 1.77 18.84 8.38
N THR A 51 2.87 18.35 8.95
CA THR A 51 4.10 19.12 9.17
C THR A 51 5.22 18.83 8.18
N TYR A 52 5.22 17.63 7.57
CA TYR A 52 6.28 17.22 6.66
C TYR A 52 6.23 17.98 5.33
N ASP A 53 7.39 18.45 4.86
CA ASP A 53 7.57 19.05 3.55
C ASP A 53 8.35 18.09 2.64
N PRO A 54 7.69 17.48 1.62
CA PRO A 54 8.33 16.61 0.64
C PRO A 54 9.54 17.24 -0.06
N LEU A 55 9.61 18.57 -0.18
CA LEU A 55 10.73 19.23 -0.84
C LEU A 55 12.00 19.33 0.02
N SER A 56 11.87 19.11 1.33
CA SER A 56 13.00 19.15 2.28
C SER A 56 13.62 17.78 2.58
N GLY A 57 13.04 16.69 2.06
CA GLY A 57 13.50 15.32 2.28
C GLY A 57 14.86 15.02 1.65
N HIS A 58 15.44 13.87 2.02
CA HIS A 58 16.70 13.38 1.48
C HIS A 58 16.46 12.32 0.41
N TYR A 59 16.93 12.62 -0.81
CA TYR A 59 16.73 11.76 -1.98
C TYR A 59 18.04 11.51 -2.70
N ASP A 60 18.18 10.34 -3.32
CA ASP A 60 19.32 10.00 -4.18
C ASP A 60 19.22 10.61 -5.59
N ASP A 61 18.04 11.11 -5.97
CA ASP A 61 17.74 11.77 -7.24
C ASP A 61 17.76 13.32 -7.17
N ASP A 62 18.37 13.89 -6.13
CA ASP A 62 18.38 15.34 -5.84
C ASP A 62 16.97 15.96 -5.69
N GLY A 63 15.98 15.15 -5.32
CA GLY A 63 14.59 15.51 -5.07
C GLY A 63 13.82 15.83 -6.35
N VAL A 64 14.25 15.33 -7.50
CA VAL A 64 13.59 15.54 -8.80
C VAL A 64 12.18 14.95 -8.79
N SER A 65 12.03 13.73 -8.28
CA SER A 65 10.75 13.02 -8.18
C SER A 65 9.78 13.75 -7.24
N ALA A 66 10.29 14.20 -6.09
CA ALA A 66 9.49 14.97 -5.12
C ALA A 66 8.98 16.29 -5.72
N LYS A 67 9.84 17.03 -6.42
CA LYS A 67 9.46 18.27 -7.13
C LYS A 67 8.37 18.03 -8.18
N LYS A 68 8.50 16.95 -8.97
CA LYS A 68 7.54 16.58 -10.01
C LYS A 68 6.17 16.25 -9.43
N LEU A 69 6.10 15.40 -8.40
CA LEU A 69 4.84 15.05 -7.75
C LEU A 69 4.21 16.27 -7.05
N MET A 70 5.01 17.07 -6.36
CA MET A 70 4.55 18.29 -5.70
C MET A 70 4.02 19.32 -6.71
N GLN A 71 4.58 19.40 -7.92
CA GLN A 71 4.04 20.25 -8.98
C GLN A 71 2.64 19.80 -9.40
N GLU A 72 2.43 18.51 -9.69
CA GLU A 72 1.11 17.99 -10.06
C GLU A 72 0.08 18.13 -8.92
N PHE A 73 0.54 17.98 -7.67
CA PHE A 73 -0.27 18.24 -6.48
C PHE A 73 -0.70 19.70 -6.38
N ASN A 74 0.25 20.65 -6.48
CA ASN A 74 -0.03 22.09 -6.39
C ASN A 74 -0.93 22.57 -7.55
N ASP A 75 -0.79 21.97 -8.72
CA ASP A 75 -1.62 22.25 -9.90
C ASP A 75 -3.03 21.61 -9.81
N ASN A 76 -3.34 20.87 -8.75
CA ASN A 76 -4.59 20.13 -8.54
C ASN A 76 -4.91 19.15 -9.67
N ARG A 77 -3.89 18.43 -10.15
CA ARG A 77 -4.00 17.50 -11.29
C ARG A 77 -4.09 16.03 -10.87
N LEU A 78 -3.99 15.74 -9.58
CA LEU A 78 -4.10 14.39 -9.04
C LEU A 78 -5.57 13.93 -8.95
N LEU A 79 -5.77 12.61 -8.96
CA LEU A 79 -7.05 11.97 -8.78
C LEU A 79 -7.64 12.29 -7.41
N GLU A 80 -8.93 12.59 -7.38
CA GLU A 80 -9.63 12.86 -6.13
C GLU A 80 -9.71 11.60 -5.23
N GLN A 81 -9.74 11.84 -3.91
CA GLN A 81 -10.03 10.80 -2.93
C GLN A 81 -11.42 10.21 -3.12
N LYS A 82 -11.61 8.95 -2.69
CA LYS A 82 -12.87 8.20 -2.80
C LYS A 82 -13.32 7.95 -4.24
N HIS A 83 -12.37 8.00 -5.18
CA HIS A 83 -12.57 7.57 -6.56
C HIS A 83 -11.96 6.18 -6.79
N TRP A 84 -12.49 5.42 -7.75
CA TRP A 84 -11.89 4.13 -8.11
C TRP A 84 -10.54 4.32 -8.82
N PHE A 85 -9.60 3.45 -8.49
CA PHE A 85 -8.28 3.39 -9.10
C PHE A 85 -8.15 2.14 -9.95
N SER A 86 -7.50 2.26 -11.11
CA SER A 86 -7.10 1.14 -11.94
C SER A 86 -5.69 1.35 -12.47
N LEU A 87 -4.81 0.37 -12.21
CA LEU A 87 -3.45 0.36 -12.75
C LEU A 87 -3.40 0.39 -14.29
N PHE A 88 -4.47 -0.04 -14.96
CA PHE A 88 -4.55 -0.03 -16.42
C PHE A 88 -4.91 1.34 -16.99
N ASN A 89 -5.47 2.25 -16.19
CA ASN A 89 -5.67 3.63 -16.60
C ASN A 89 -4.32 4.36 -16.65
N THR A 90 -3.98 4.93 -17.81
CA THR A 90 -2.66 5.53 -18.03
C THR A 90 -2.40 6.72 -17.10
N ARG A 91 -3.40 7.57 -16.86
CA ARG A 91 -3.21 8.76 -16.02
C ARG A 91 -3.10 8.39 -14.54
N GLN A 92 -4.02 7.56 -14.05
CA GLN A 92 -3.98 7.08 -12.67
C GLN A 92 -2.70 6.30 -12.37
N ARG A 93 -2.25 5.47 -13.30
CA ARG A 93 -0.95 4.80 -13.20
C ARG A 93 0.19 5.80 -13.10
N GLN A 94 0.25 6.80 -13.97
CA GLN A 94 1.31 7.82 -13.91
C GLN A 94 1.36 8.53 -12.55
N GLU A 95 0.21 8.86 -11.97
CA GLU A 95 0.13 9.51 -10.65
C GLU A 95 0.62 8.57 -9.54
N ALA A 96 0.20 7.31 -9.55
CA ALA A 96 0.69 6.31 -8.60
C ALA A 96 2.21 6.08 -8.74
N LEU A 97 2.74 6.07 -9.97
CA LEU A 97 4.17 5.91 -10.22
C LEU A 97 4.98 7.12 -9.76
N MET A 98 4.44 8.34 -9.85
CA MET A 98 5.12 9.51 -9.29
C MET A 98 5.30 9.39 -7.76
N LEU A 99 4.32 8.82 -7.06
CA LEU A 99 4.47 8.54 -5.62
C LEU A 99 5.46 7.39 -5.36
N TYR A 100 5.42 6.34 -6.18
CA TYR A 100 6.41 5.26 -6.13
C TYR A 100 7.83 5.81 -6.27
N ASP A 101 8.10 6.63 -7.29
CA ASP A 101 9.42 7.24 -7.53
C ASP A 101 9.91 8.03 -6.30
N VAL A 102 9.03 8.82 -5.67
CA VAL A 102 9.37 9.58 -4.45
C VAL A 102 9.77 8.67 -3.29
N LEU A 103 9.04 7.56 -3.10
CA LEU A 103 9.30 6.61 -2.02
C LEU A 103 10.56 5.78 -2.28
N GLU A 104 10.77 5.34 -3.53
CA GLU A 104 11.94 4.56 -3.94
C GLU A 104 13.23 5.38 -3.81
N HIS A 105 13.20 6.65 -4.21
CA HIS A 105 14.35 7.56 -4.12
C HIS A 105 14.61 8.11 -2.72
N SER A 106 13.78 7.80 -1.72
CA SER A 106 13.98 8.23 -0.34
C SER A 106 15.20 7.50 0.27
N THR A 107 16.17 8.23 0.81
CA THR A 107 17.41 7.63 1.34
C THR A 107 17.34 7.16 2.80
N ASP A 108 16.37 7.67 3.54
CA ASP A 108 16.19 7.46 4.98
C ASP A 108 14.72 7.20 5.32
N TRP A 109 14.49 6.59 6.49
CA TRP A 109 13.14 6.25 6.93
C TRP A 109 12.28 7.48 7.23
N ASP A 110 12.87 8.56 7.73
CA ASP A 110 12.11 9.77 8.08
C ASP A 110 11.56 10.43 6.80
N THR A 111 12.36 10.47 5.73
CA THR A 111 11.90 10.90 4.39
C THR A 111 10.85 9.95 3.83
N PHE A 112 11.05 8.63 3.91
CA PHE A 112 10.10 7.63 3.39
C PHE A 112 8.74 7.73 4.10
N SER A 113 8.75 7.68 5.43
CA SER A 113 7.55 7.73 6.27
C SER A 113 6.88 9.11 6.21
N GLY A 114 7.67 10.18 6.09
CA GLY A 114 7.21 11.55 5.87
C GLY A 114 6.40 11.70 4.59
N ASN A 115 6.97 11.25 3.46
CA ASN A 115 6.28 11.24 2.18
C ASN A 115 5.03 10.36 2.21
N ALA A 116 5.14 9.14 2.76
CA ALA A 116 4.00 8.24 2.87
C ALA A 116 2.86 8.87 3.69
N ALA A 117 3.15 9.48 4.84
CA ALA A 117 2.15 10.16 5.66
C ALA A 117 1.52 11.36 4.94
N PHE A 118 2.34 12.20 4.30
CA PHE A 118 1.90 13.39 3.58
C PHE A 118 0.94 13.04 2.43
N PHE A 119 1.31 12.08 1.59
CA PHE A 119 0.51 11.67 0.43
C PHE A 119 -0.67 10.78 0.79
N ARG A 120 -0.61 9.98 1.88
CA ARG A 120 -1.79 9.24 2.38
C ARG A 120 -2.97 10.16 2.65
N ALA A 121 -2.73 11.36 3.16
CA ALA A 121 -3.80 12.31 3.49
C ALA A 121 -4.35 13.06 2.27
N ARG A 122 -3.67 13.02 1.11
CA ARG A 122 -3.93 13.93 -0.03
C ARG A 122 -4.20 13.25 -1.36
N MET A 123 -3.64 12.06 -1.59
CA MET A 123 -3.84 11.29 -2.81
C MET A 123 -5.02 10.31 -2.68
N ASN A 124 -5.45 9.79 -3.82
CA ASN A 124 -6.41 8.70 -3.89
C ASN A 124 -5.91 7.46 -3.12
N GLU A 125 -6.81 6.81 -2.40
CA GLU A 125 -6.50 5.68 -1.52
C GLU A 125 -5.95 4.48 -2.30
N GLY A 126 -6.44 4.24 -3.52
CA GLY A 126 -5.98 3.16 -4.38
C GLY A 126 -4.60 3.43 -4.98
N GLU A 127 -4.34 4.66 -5.42
CA GLU A 127 -3.01 5.08 -5.91
C GLU A 127 -1.97 4.98 -4.79
N PHE A 128 -2.31 5.47 -3.59
CA PHE A 128 -1.45 5.40 -2.42
C PHE A 128 -1.13 3.95 -2.03
N VAL A 129 -2.15 3.08 -1.91
CA VAL A 129 -1.94 1.67 -1.57
C VAL A 129 -1.06 0.99 -2.61
N TYR A 130 -1.30 1.24 -3.90
CA TYR A 130 -0.48 0.66 -4.96
C TYR A 130 1.00 1.09 -4.86
N ALA A 131 1.24 2.41 -4.78
CA ALA A 131 2.57 2.97 -4.71
C ALA A 131 3.34 2.52 -3.46
N LEU A 132 2.68 2.50 -2.30
CA LEU A 132 3.29 2.08 -1.04
C LEU A 132 3.65 0.58 -1.07
N TYR A 133 2.78 -0.28 -1.60
CA TYR A 133 3.08 -1.71 -1.72
C TYR A 133 4.27 -1.95 -2.64
N ALA A 134 4.28 -1.32 -3.83
CA ALA A 134 5.39 -1.43 -4.77
C ALA A 134 6.70 -0.93 -4.14
N ALA A 135 6.69 0.26 -3.53
CA ALA A 135 7.87 0.83 -2.89
C ALA A 135 8.41 -0.05 -1.76
N ILE A 136 7.54 -0.64 -0.93
CA ILE A 136 7.99 -1.52 0.16
C ILE A 136 8.64 -2.81 -0.35
N ILE A 137 8.16 -3.35 -1.47
CA ILE A 137 8.69 -4.58 -2.08
C ILE A 137 10.06 -4.33 -2.72
N HIS A 138 10.23 -3.18 -3.36
CA HIS A 138 11.43 -2.88 -4.14
C HIS A 138 12.51 -2.15 -3.35
N SER A 139 12.14 -1.30 -2.38
CA SER A 139 13.10 -0.47 -1.67
C SER A 139 14.02 -1.27 -0.74
N PRO A 140 15.35 -1.01 -0.77
CA PRO A 140 16.28 -1.63 0.16
C PRO A 140 16.04 -1.21 1.62
N LEU A 141 15.36 -0.09 1.86
CA LEU A 141 15.05 0.39 3.22
C LEU A 141 14.07 -0.55 3.94
N THR A 142 13.19 -1.22 3.21
CA THR A 142 12.03 -1.94 3.76
C THR A 142 12.12 -3.46 3.69
N GLN A 143 13.31 -4.02 3.45
CA GLN A 143 13.54 -5.47 3.28
C GLN A 143 12.98 -6.37 4.41
N HIS A 144 12.77 -5.83 5.61
CA HIS A 144 12.26 -6.56 6.77
C HIS A 144 10.81 -6.22 7.14
N VAL A 145 10.14 -5.37 6.35
CA VAL A 145 8.75 -4.99 6.56
C VAL A 145 7.85 -6.01 5.89
N VAL A 146 6.90 -6.55 6.65
CA VAL A 146 5.88 -7.47 6.15
C VAL A 146 4.63 -6.67 5.80
N LEU A 147 4.22 -6.73 4.54
CA LEU A 147 2.99 -6.10 4.09
C LEU A 147 1.76 -6.87 4.60
N PRO A 148 0.70 -6.18 5.07
CA PRO A 148 -0.56 -6.82 5.33
C PRO A 148 -1.17 -7.33 4.02
N PRO A 149 -2.03 -8.35 4.06
CA PRO A 149 -2.68 -8.83 2.85
C PRO A 149 -3.69 -7.80 2.30
N LEU A 150 -3.74 -7.65 0.98
CA LEU A 150 -4.62 -6.67 0.33
C LEU A 150 -6.11 -6.93 0.56
N TYR A 151 -6.52 -8.17 0.84
CA TYR A 151 -7.90 -8.49 1.21
C TYR A 151 -8.30 -7.95 2.60
N GLU A 152 -7.36 -7.57 3.46
CA GLU A 152 -7.63 -6.88 4.72
C GLU A 152 -7.62 -5.35 4.56
N VAL A 153 -6.73 -4.84 3.71
CA VAL A 153 -6.61 -3.40 3.43
C VAL A 153 -7.77 -2.90 2.55
N THR A 154 -8.08 -3.62 1.48
CA THR A 154 -9.10 -3.29 0.48
C THR A 154 -10.09 -4.44 0.26
N PRO A 155 -10.92 -4.78 1.28
CA PRO A 155 -11.78 -5.96 1.24
C PRO A 155 -12.80 -5.96 0.09
N HIS A 156 -13.17 -4.78 -0.42
CA HIS A 156 -14.09 -4.62 -1.56
C HIS A 156 -13.63 -5.31 -2.84
N LEU A 157 -12.32 -5.52 -3.04
CA LEU A 157 -11.78 -6.17 -4.24
C LEU A 157 -11.80 -7.70 -4.15
N PHE A 158 -11.93 -8.26 -2.95
CA PHE A 158 -11.84 -9.70 -2.68
C PHE A 158 -13.14 -10.29 -2.14
N THR A 159 -14.17 -9.46 -1.95
CA THR A 159 -15.40 -9.84 -1.27
C THR A 159 -16.62 -9.44 -2.07
N ASN A 160 -17.55 -10.39 -2.22
CA ASN A 160 -18.80 -10.18 -2.95
C ASN A 160 -19.69 -9.11 -2.29
N SER A 161 -20.46 -8.40 -3.12
CA SER A 161 -21.27 -7.26 -2.66
C SER A 161 -22.28 -7.64 -1.58
N GLU A 162 -22.85 -8.86 -1.61
CA GLU A 162 -23.78 -9.35 -0.59
C GLU A 162 -23.14 -9.34 0.82
N VAL A 163 -21.90 -9.81 0.91
CA VAL A 163 -21.14 -9.86 2.17
C VAL A 163 -20.75 -8.45 2.62
N ILE A 164 -20.34 -7.57 1.69
CA ILE A 164 -20.04 -6.16 2.00
C ILE A 164 -21.28 -5.43 2.53
N GLN A 165 -22.44 -5.62 1.92
CA GLN A 165 -23.70 -5.02 2.39
C GLN A 165 -24.11 -5.55 3.77
N ALA A 166 -23.92 -6.84 4.02
CA ALA A 166 -24.13 -7.42 5.34
C ALA A 166 -23.15 -6.83 6.38
N ALA A 167 -21.90 -6.58 6.01
CA ALA A 167 -20.91 -5.93 6.88
C ALA A 167 -21.30 -4.47 7.19
N TYR A 168 -21.81 -3.72 6.21
CA TYR A 168 -22.35 -2.38 6.42
C TYR A 168 -23.52 -2.39 7.39
N LYS A 169 -24.48 -3.31 7.20
CA LYS A 169 -25.61 -3.46 8.13
C LYS A 169 -25.12 -3.76 9.55
N ALA A 170 -24.19 -4.69 9.71
CA ALA A 170 -23.61 -5.04 11.01
C ALA A 170 -22.88 -3.85 11.67
N LYS A 171 -22.21 -3.01 10.87
CA LYS A 171 -21.57 -1.78 11.36
C LYS A 171 -22.59 -0.73 11.81
N MET A 172 -23.69 -0.56 11.07
CA MET A 172 -24.77 0.37 11.43
C MET A 172 -25.55 -0.07 12.68
N THR A 173 -25.69 -1.38 12.91
CA THR A 173 -26.35 -1.92 14.11
C THR A 173 -25.40 -2.20 15.27
N GLU A 174 -24.13 -1.80 15.14
CA GLU A 174 -23.06 -2.04 16.12
C GLU A 174 -22.95 -3.50 16.60
N THR A 175 -23.30 -4.45 15.71
CA THR A 175 -23.38 -5.88 16.04
C THR A 175 -22.21 -6.64 15.44
N ARG A 176 -21.31 -7.15 16.28
CA ARG A 176 -20.22 -8.02 15.80
C ARG A 176 -20.80 -9.30 15.22
N THR A 177 -20.61 -9.49 13.92
CA THR A 177 -21.21 -10.61 13.16
C THR A 177 -20.14 -11.31 12.34
N ARG A 178 -20.21 -12.65 12.28
CA ARG A 178 -19.48 -13.45 11.29
C ARG A 178 -20.40 -13.66 10.11
N ILE A 179 -19.95 -13.25 8.92
CA ILE A 179 -20.73 -13.35 7.69
C ILE A 179 -20.12 -14.47 6.86
N GLU A 180 -20.94 -15.44 6.45
CA GLU A 180 -20.52 -16.49 5.54
C GLU A 180 -20.47 -15.94 4.11
N SER A 181 -19.38 -16.23 3.40
CA SER A 181 -19.21 -15.85 2.00
C SER A 181 -19.48 -17.06 1.11
N HIS A 182 -20.12 -16.81 -0.04
CA HIS A 182 -20.39 -17.80 -1.06
C HIS A 182 -19.83 -17.32 -2.40
N PHE A 183 -19.36 -18.26 -3.22
CA PHE A 183 -18.87 -17.97 -4.57
C PHE A 183 -19.99 -17.44 -5.48
N THR A 184 -19.63 -16.58 -6.42
CA THR A 184 -20.59 -15.96 -7.32
C THR A 184 -21.17 -16.98 -8.31
N GLY A 185 -22.24 -16.56 -9.00
CA GLY A 185 -22.82 -17.30 -10.13
C GLY A 185 -24.02 -18.19 -9.80
N SER A 186 -24.53 -18.88 -10.82
CA SER A 186 -25.66 -19.80 -10.73
C SER A 186 -25.25 -21.17 -11.23
N LYS A 187 -25.81 -22.25 -10.66
CA LYS A 187 -25.53 -23.64 -11.06
C LYS A 187 -25.77 -23.92 -12.55
N ARG A 188 -26.48 -23.02 -13.23
CA ARG A 188 -26.73 -23.05 -14.68
C ARG A 188 -25.51 -22.67 -15.50
N ASN A 189 -24.60 -21.85 -14.97
CA ASN A 189 -23.36 -21.48 -15.63
C ASN A 189 -22.29 -22.54 -15.33
N PRO A 190 -21.81 -23.31 -16.33
CA PRO A 190 -20.78 -24.33 -16.11
C PRO A 190 -19.46 -23.76 -15.57
N GLU A 191 -19.12 -22.50 -15.87
CA GLU A 191 -17.92 -21.82 -15.33
C GLU A 191 -17.94 -21.72 -13.79
N GLN A 192 -19.14 -21.70 -13.18
CA GLN A 192 -19.25 -21.66 -11.71
C GLN A 192 -18.61 -22.89 -11.05
N ARG A 193 -18.51 -24.02 -11.75
CA ARG A 193 -17.93 -25.25 -11.18
C ARG A 193 -16.49 -25.05 -10.71
N VAL A 194 -15.78 -24.09 -11.28
CA VAL A 194 -14.38 -23.75 -10.93
C VAL A 194 -14.25 -22.36 -10.29
N ALA A 195 -15.37 -21.75 -9.86
CA ALA A 195 -15.34 -20.45 -9.20
C ALA A 195 -14.48 -20.45 -7.92
N TYR A 196 -14.42 -21.58 -7.22
CA TYR A 196 -13.57 -21.73 -6.03
C TYR A 196 -12.07 -21.53 -6.30
N PHE A 197 -11.62 -21.61 -7.55
CA PHE A 197 -10.23 -21.36 -7.93
C PHE A 197 -10.02 -19.89 -8.31
N GLY A 198 -10.90 -19.33 -9.16
CA GLY A 198 -10.78 -17.95 -9.63
C GLY A 198 -11.18 -16.89 -8.60
N GLU A 199 -12.07 -17.22 -7.67
CA GLU A 199 -12.51 -16.34 -6.58
C GLU A 199 -11.78 -16.64 -5.26
N ASP A 200 -10.81 -17.57 -5.24
CA ASP A 200 -10.01 -17.82 -4.05
C ASP A 200 -9.18 -16.57 -3.69
N ILE A 201 -9.23 -16.20 -2.41
CA ILE A 201 -8.51 -15.01 -1.92
C ILE A 201 -6.99 -15.18 -2.03
N GLY A 202 -6.48 -16.40 -1.86
CA GLY A 202 -5.06 -16.72 -1.96
C GLY A 202 -4.58 -16.63 -3.41
N MET A 203 -5.34 -17.20 -4.36
CA MET A 203 -5.02 -17.14 -5.78
C MET A 203 -5.02 -15.70 -6.31
N ASN A 204 -6.02 -14.90 -5.92
CA ASN A 204 -6.06 -13.48 -6.28
C ASN A 204 -4.93 -12.68 -5.63
N THR A 205 -4.60 -12.98 -4.36
CA THR A 205 -3.46 -12.35 -3.67
C THR A 205 -2.14 -12.69 -4.36
N HIS A 206 -1.93 -13.95 -4.72
CA HIS A 206 -0.75 -14.39 -5.45
C HIS A 206 -0.60 -13.65 -6.78
N HIS A 207 -1.68 -13.52 -7.55
CA HIS A 207 -1.67 -12.81 -8.83
C HIS A 207 -1.30 -11.33 -8.69
N VAL A 208 -1.87 -10.62 -7.70
CA VAL A 208 -1.52 -9.20 -7.48
C VAL A 208 -0.10 -9.04 -6.93
N THR A 209 0.36 -9.92 -6.05
CA THR A 209 1.75 -9.91 -5.57
C THR A 209 2.74 -10.12 -6.71
N TRP A 210 2.47 -11.05 -7.63
CA TRP A 210 3.30 -11.24 -8.82
C TRP A 210 3.40 -9.97 -9.67
N HIS A 211 2.28 -9.26 -9.86
CA HIS A 211 2.26 -7.98 -10.57
C HIS A 211 2.92 -6.82 -9.82
N LEU A 212 3.06 -6.92 -8.50
CA LEU A 212 3.80 -5.95 -7.69
C LEU A 212 5.30 -6.26 -7.70
N GLU A 213 5.71 -7.53 -7.68
CA GLU A 213 7.11 -7.95 -7.77
C GLU A 213 7.68 -7.78 -9.19
N PHE A 214 6.86 -8.01 -10.22
CA PHE A 214 7.24 -7.90 -11.62
C PHE A 214 6.27 -6.97 -12.38
N PRO A 215 6.28 -5.67 -12.08
CA PRO A 215 5.37 -4.74 -12.72
C PRO A 215 5.70 -4.55 -14.19
N PHE A 216 4.68 -4.54 -15.06
CA PHE A 216 4.87 -4.40 -16.51
C PHE A 216 5.39 -3.02 -16.94
N TRP A 217 5.35 -2.03 -16.04
CA TRP A 217 5.84 -0.66 -16.28
C TRP A 217 7.28 -0.46 -15.81
N TRP A 218 7.90 -1.49 -15.21
CA TRP A 218 9.30 -1.47 -14.81
C TRP A 218 10.20 -1.29 -16.05
N ASP A 219 11.23 -0.46 -15.92
CA ASP A 219 12.26 -0.24 -16.94
C ASP A 219 13.62 -0.66 -16.38
N ASP A 220 14.53 -1.10 -17.24
CA ASP A 220 15.85 -1.66 -16.89
C ASP A 220 16.71 -0.68 -16.08
N ALA A 221 16.41 0.63 -16.13
CA ALA A 221 17.01 1.64 -15.27
C ALA A 221 16.84 1.35 -13.76
N HIS A 222 15.81 0.59 -13.38
CA HIS A 222 15.54 0.17 -12.00
C HIS A 222 16.18 -1.20 -11.65
N GLU A 223 16.87 -1.87 -12.57
CA GLU A 223 17.48 -3.20 -12.34
C GLU A 223 18.66 -3.19 -11.35
N ASN A 224 19.28 -2.03 -11.11
CA ASN A 224 20.43 -1.94 -10.19
C ASN A 224 20.06 -2.26 -8.72
N HIS A 225 18.78 -2.43 -8.40
CA HIS A 225 18.28 -2.79 -7.07
C HIS A 225 17.82 -4.27 -6.95
N HIS A 226 17.92 -5.07 -8.01
CA HIS A 226 17.55 -6.49 -7.98
C HIS A 226 18.50 -7.39 -8.78
N ILE A 227 19.61 -7.85 -8.18
CA ILE A 227 20.03 -9.27 -7.94
C ILE A 227 21.17 -9.28 -6.92
#